data_AF-A0A218XQ29-F1
#
_entry.id   AF-A0A218XQ29-F1
#
_cell.length_a   1.000
_cell.length_b   1.000
_cell.length_c   1.000
_cell.angle_alpha   90.00
_cell.angle_beta   90.00
_cell.angle_gamma   90.00
#
_symmetry.space_group_name_H-M   'P 1'
#
loop_
_entity.id
_entity.type
_entity.pdbx_description
1 polymer ?
#
loop_
_entity_poly.entity_id
_entity_poly.type
_entity_poly.pdbx_seq_one_letter_code
_entity_poly.pdbx_strand_id
1 'polypeptide(L)'
;MFKKYGSSVNVFISLLMLWNHGAIVADAKTTVKIVPDYPGKSSFGIHCESGDDDLGGHIIAQGSYYSFSFKPNITPWGSTLFHYALNWEGRGLSFEIYNGDRDLNNRCDELCLWKVRLDGVSGMSQKYASPIILVFLLMLWNQGTIFADAQRGPLVTSVRVIPIYGADVGFNIHCKSSSGVDLGDHLIVKGGTYGIDITPSQPGKTIYLCSVQWQGRGVAFVIYSEDRDYNNRCNNLCLWAVREDGVVGQREDAHGLDFDLHFPWTQ
;
A
#
# COMPACT_ATOMS: atom_id res chain seq x y z
N MET A 1 -8.43 15.92 67.05
CA MET A 1 -9.44 16.25 66.02
C MET A 1 -8.74 17.06 64.92
N PHE A 2 -8.05 16.40 64.00
CA PHE A 2 -7.34 17.09 62.91
C PHE A 2 -8.25 17.12 61.68
N LYS A 3 -8.63 18.34 61.26
CA LYS A 3 -9.41 18.60 60.05
C LYS A 3 -8.59 18.14 58.84
N LYS A 4 -9.13 17.18 58.08
CA LYS A 4 -8.62 16.77 56.76
C LYS A 4 -8.73 17.97 55.80
N TYR A 5 -7.63 18.68 55.57
CA TYR A 5 -7.47 19.51 54.38
C TYR A 5 -7.02 18.60 53.23
N GLY A 6 -7.99 18.11 52.46
CA GLY A 6 -7.74 17.25 51.31
C GLY A 6 -8.81 17.47 50.27
N SER A 7 -8.74 18.58 49.53
CA SER A 7 -9.62 18.80 48.37
C SER A 7 -9.04 19.76 47.34
N SER A 8 -8.18 20.72 47.71
CA SER A 8 -7.71 21.73 46.74
C SER A 8 -6.63 21.23 45.77
N VAL A 9 -5.75 20.31 46.18
CA VAL A 9 -4.63 19.85 45.32
C VAL A 9 -5.12 18.97 44.16
N ASN A 10 -6.10 18.09 44.42
CA ASN A 10 -6.65 17.20 43.38
C ASN A 10 -7.48 17.95 42.34
N VAL A 11 -8.16 19.04 42.74
CA VAL A 11 -8.91 19.90 41.81
C VAL A 11 -7.94 20.70 40.92
N PHE A 12 -6.83 21.20 41.47
CA PHE A 12 -5.80 21.90 40.68
C PHE A 12 -5.07 20.98 39.67
N ILE A 13 -4.77 19.72 40.03
CA ILE A 13 -4.15 18.75 39.11
C ILE A 13 -5.13 18.34 38.00
N SER A 14 -6.42 18.17 38.32
CA SER A 14 -7.46 17.86 37.33
C SER A 14 -7.72 19.03 36.36
N LEU A 15 -7.54 20.29 36.81
CA LEU A 15 -7.63 21.48 35.95
C LEU A 15 -6.38 21.70 35.09
N LEU A 16 -5.19 21.31 35.55
CA LEU A 16 -3.95 21.30 34.75
C LEU A 16 -3.95 20.24 33.64
N MET A 17 -4.54 19.06 33.90
CA MET A 17 -4.73 18.00 32.90
C MET A 17 -5.73 18.40 31.79
N LEU A 18 -6.68 19.30 32.08
CA LEU A 18 -7.62 19.82 31.08
C LEU A 18 -7.02 20.93 30.21
N TRP A 19 -5.91 21.57 30.63
CA TRP A 19 -5.28 22.64 29.86
C TRP A 19 -4.16 22.17 28.94
N ASN A 20 -3.65 20.95 29.13
CA ASN A 20 -2.63 20.37 28.25
C ASN A 20 -3.24 19.43 27.21
N HIS A 21 -4.25 19.90 26.46
CA HIS A 21 -4.63 19.28 25.18
C HIS A 21 -3.65 19.71 24.08
N GLY A 22 -2.36 19.70 24.40
CA GLY A 22 -1.31 19.97 23.43
C GLY A 22 -1.35 18.87 22.38
N ALA A 23 -1.55 19.27 21.13
CA ALA A 23 -1.19 18.50 19.96
C ALA A 23 0.08 17.67 20.23
N ILE A 24 -0.01 16.34 20.13
CA ILE A 24 1.19 15.49 20.08
C ILE A 24 1.73 15.67 18.66
N VAL A 25 2.63 16.64 18.51
CA VAL A 25 3.41 16.77 17.29
C VAL A 25 4.44 15.66 17.32
N ALA A 26 4.35 14.71 16.38
CA ALA A 26 5.44 13.77 16.17
C ALA A 26 6.65 14.59 15.71
N ASP A 27 7.74 14.61 16.48
CA ASP A 27 8.93 15.40 16.12
C ASP A 27 9.66 14.81 14.91
N ALA A 28 9.32 13.58 14.54
CA ALA A 28 9.77 12.93 13.31
C ALA A 28 9.10 13.57 12.07
N LYS A 29 9.94 13.91 11.09
CA LYS A 29 9.51 14.47 9.80
C LYS A 29 9.15 13.33 8.85
N THR A 30 7.92 13.32 8.35
CA THR A 30 7.47 12.36 7.33
C THR A 30 7.64 12.99 5.95
N THR A 31 8.19 12.23 5.01
CA THR A 31 8.34 12.62 3.60
C THR A 31 7.41 11.79 2.73
N VAL A 32 6.51 12.43 2.00
CA VAL A 32 5.73 11.78 0.94
C VAL A 32 6.51 11.88 -0.35
N LYS A 33 6.69 10.74 -1.04
CA LYS A 33 7.34 10.67 -2.34
C LYS A 33 6.45 9.91 -3.32
N ILE A 34 6.08 10.56 -4.42
CA ILE A 34 5.24 10.01 -5.47
C ILE A 34 6.12 9.79 -6.70
N VAL A 35 6.18 8.54 -7.16
CA VAL A 35 6.99 8.14 -8.31
C VAL A 35 6.11 7.50 -9.40
N PRO A 36 6.31 7.86 -10.67
CA PRO A 36 5.82 7.05 -11.80
C PRO A 36 6.49 5.67 -11.77
N ASP A 37 5.70 4.61 -11.90
CA ASP A 37 6.14 3.22 -11.97
C ASP A 37 5.40 2.49 -13.10
N TYR A 38 5.53 3.03 -14.32
CA TYR A 38 4.92 2.49 -15.53
C TYR A 38 5.79 2.73 -16.77
N PRO A 39 5.60 2.00 -17.89
CA PRO A 39 6.30 2.23 -19.15
C PRO A 39 6.02 3.56 -19.85
N GLY A 40 6.99 4.03 -20.63
CA GLY A 40 6.78 5.05 -21.66
C GLY A 40 7.38 6.40 -21.31
N LYS A 41 6.82 7.46 -21.90
CA LYS A 41 7.22 8.86 -21.65
C LYS A 41 6.04 9.72 -21.16
N SER A 42 4.93 9.06 -20.79
CA SER A 42 3.73 9.73 -20.32
C SER A 42 3.95 10.35 -18.95
N SER A 43 3.21 11.42 -18.70
CA SER A 43 3.19 12.16 -17.45
C SER A 43 1.78 12.20 -16.90
N PHE A 44 1.65 12.38 -15.59
CA PHE A 44 0.35 12.61 -14.95
C PHE A 44 0.33 13.92 -14.17
N GLY A 45 -0.86 14.51 -14.15
CA GLY A 45 -1.15 15.64 -13.29
C GLY A 45 -1.51 15.14 -11.91
N ILE A 46 -0.99 15.81 -10.90
CA ILE A 46 -1.38 15.65 -9.51
C ILE A 46 -1.81 16.99 -8.96
N HIS A 47 -2.71 16.97 -7.99
CA HIS A 47 -2.99 18.11 -7.13
C HIS A 47 -3.05 17.58 -5.70
N CYS A 48 -2.32 18.23 -4.79
CA CYS A 48 -2.21 17.79 -3.42
C CYS A 48 -2.55 18.95 -2.49
N GLU A 49 -3.46 18.71 -1.57
CA GLU A 49 -3.89 19.69 -0.56
C GLU A 49 -4.13 18.97 0.77
N SER A 50 -4.00 19.69 1.87
CA SER A 50 -4.49 19.29 3.20
C SER A 50 -5.58 20.27 3.64
N GLY A 51 -6.15 20.04 4.82
CA GLY A 51 -7.10 21.01 5.40
C GLY A 51 -6.49 22.41 5.63
N ASP A 52 -5.17 22.49 5.81
CA ASP A 52 -4.46 23.73 6.17
C ASP A 52 -3.52 24.24 5.06
N ASP A 53 -3.09 23.39 4.12
CA ASP A 53 -2.06 23.70 3.13
C ASP A 53 -2.43 23.17 1.72
N ASP A 54 -2.54 24.06 0.73
CA ASP A 54 -2.60 23.68 -0.69
C ASP A 54 -1.16 23.61 -1.25
N LEU A 55 -0.72 22.42 -1.64
CA LEU A 55 0.60 22.19 -2.23
C LEU A 55 0.60 22.38 -3.76
N GLY A 56 -0.57 22.62 -4.35
CA GLY A 56 -0.75 22.96 -5.75
C GLY A 56 -0.74 21.78 -6.71
N GLY A 57 -0.90 22.10 -7.99
CA GLY A 57 -0.86 21.14 -9.09
C GLY A 57 0.56 20.91 -9.62
N HIS A 58 0.92 19.65 -9.87
CA HIS A 58 2.23 19.26 -10.42
C HIS A 58 2.07 18.27 -11.58
N ILE A 59 2.96 18.33 -12.57
CA ILE A 59 3.05 17.32 -13.63
C ILE A 59 4.29 16.47 -13.37
N ILE A 60 4.10 15.16 -13.23
CA ILE A 60 5.20 14.22 -12.97
C ILE A 60 5.42 13.40 -14.24
N ALA A 61 6.59 13.57 -14.86
CA ALA A 61 7.01 12.80 -16.02
C ALA A 61 7.74 11.52 -15.62
N GLN A 62 7.72 10.52 -16.49
CA GLN A 62 8.51 9.29 -16.32
C GLN A 62 9.98 9.59 -16.02
N GLY A 63 10.54 8.93 -15.01
CA GLY A 63 11.92 9.15 -14.54
C GLY A 63 12.11 10.32 -13.57
N SER A 64 11.05 11.06 -13.27
CA SER A 64 11.03 12.11 -12.22
C SER A 64 10.22 11.65 -11.01
N TYR A 65 10.10 12.52 -9.99
CA TYR A 65 9.24 12.30 -8.84
C TYR A 65 8.75 13.63 -8.27
N TYR A 66 7.66 13.59 -7.51
CA TYR A 66 7.26 14.69 -6.64
C TYR A 66 7.43 14.27 -5.19
N SER A 67 7.91 15.18 -4.35
CA SER A 67 8.03 14.92 -2.92
C SER A 67 7.85 16.17 -2.10
N PHE A 68 7.23 16.00 -0.94
CA PHE A 68 7.11 17.03 0.09
C PHE A 68 7.26 16.38 1.46
N SER A 69 7.56 17.19 2.47
CA SER A 69 7.72 16.70 3.83
C SER A 69 7.04 17.62 4.81
N PHE A 70 6.51 17.03 5.88
CA PHE A 70 5.79 17.72 6.93
C PHE A 70 6.06 17.03 8.27
N LYS A 71 5.62 17.66 9.37
CA LYS A 71 5.60 17.04 10.69
C LYS A 71 4.16 16.62 11.00
N PRO A 72 3.87 15.32 11.21
CA PRO A 72 2.54 14.88 11.57
C PRO A 72 2.11 15.50 12.90
N ASN A 73 0.89 16.02 12.91
CA ASN A 73 0.22 16.48 14.11
C ASN A 73 -0.89 15.49 14.48
N ILE A 74 -0.84 14.94 15.69
CA ILE A 74 -1.92 14.14 16.24
C ILE A 74 -2.59 14.95 17.34
N THR A 75 -3.87 15.22 17.19
CA THR A 75 -4.69 15.83 18.23
C THR A 75 -5.82 14.88 18.66
N PRO A 76 -6.41 15.07 19.85
CA PRO A 76 -7.58 14.30 20.27
C PRO A 76 -8.81 14.41 19.35
N TRP A 77 -8.82 15.39 18.43
CA TRP A 77 -9.95 15.69 17.55
C TRP A 77 -9.68 15.38 16.07
N GLY A 78 -8.49 14.86 15.74
CA GLY A 78 -8.11 14.52 14.37
C GLY A 78 -6.60 14.47 14.15
N SER A 79 -6.21 13.76 13.10
CA SER A 79 -4.82 13.58 12.66
C SER A 79 -4.55 14.36 11.37
N THR A 80 -3.27 14.60 11.04
CA THR A 80 -2.88 15.23 9.77
C THR A 80 -3.39 14.42 8.58
N LEU A 81 -4.02 15.11 7.63
CA LEU A 81 -4.66 14.52 6.45
C LEU A 81 -4.24 15.28 5.19
N PHE A 82 -3.69 14.56 4.21
CA PHE A 82 -3.43 15.11 2.87
C PHE A 82 -4.33 14.41 1.86
N HIS A 83 -5.18 15.19 1.22
CA HIS A 83 -6.00 14.80 0.08
C HIS A 83 -5.22 14.98 -1.22
N TYR A 84 -5.51 14.10 -2.17
CA TYR A 84 -4.78 14.01 -3.42
C TYR A 84 -5.74 13.69 -4.55
N ALA A 85 -5.65 14.45 -5.64
CA ALA A 85 -6.33 14.21 -6.89
C ALA A 85 -5.31 13.94 -8.00
N LEU A 86 -5.37 12.74 -8.58
CA LEU A 86 -4.62 12.36 -9.78
C LEU A 86 -5.50 12.57 -11.01
N ASN A 87 -4.95 13.23 -12.02
CA ASN A 87 -5.55 13.36 -13.34
C ASN A 87 -4.62 12.72 -14.38
N TRP A 88 -5.09 11.65 -15.01
CA TRP A 88 -4.40 10.93 -16.08
C TRP A 88 -5.31 10.81 -17.29
N GLU A 89 -4.99 11.50 -18.39
CA GLU A 89 -5.68 11.37 -19.69
C GLU A 89 -7.22 11.39 -19.60
N GLY A 90 -7.79 12.25 -18.74
CA GLY A 90 -9.24 12.38 -18.53
C GLY A 90 -9.85 11.40 -17.52
N ARG A 91 -9.04 10.57 -16.84
CA ARG A 91 -9.45 9.76 -15.68
C ARG A 91 -8.92 10.40 -14.40
N GLY A 92 -9.84 10.63 -13.45
CA GLY A 92 -9.54 11.22 -12.15
C GLY A 92 -9.62 10.19 -11.04
N LEU A 93 -8.66 10.16 -10.12
CA LEU A 93 -8.73 9.41 -8.87
C LEU A 93 -8.44 10.39 -7.72
N SER A 94 -9.32 10.44 -6.72
CA SER A 94 -9.10 11.21 -5.50
C SER A 94 -8.95 10.26 -4.31
N PHE A 95 -7.89 10.40 -3.51
CA PHE A 95 -7.68 9.61 -2.29
C PHE A 95 -6.75 10.33 -1.30
N GLU A 96 -6.63 9.78 -0.09
CA GLU A 96 -5.75 10.32 0.95
C GLU A 96 -4.32 9.79 0.80
N ILE A 97 -3.40 10.62 0.32
CA ILE A 97 -1.98 10.28 0.15
C ILE A 97 -1.25 10.16 1.49
N TYR A 98 -1.80 10.79 2.53
CA TYR A 98 -1.40 10.59 3.90
C TYR A 98 -2.60 10.75 4.82
N ASN A 99 -2.77 9.80 5.74
CA ASN A 99 -3.74 9.86 6.82
C ASN A 99 -3.01 9.47 8.10
N GLY A 100 -2.94 10.38 9.07
CA GLY A 100 -2.18 10.18 10.30
C GLY A 100 -2.63 8.97 11.12
N ASP A 101 -3.92 8.63 11.12
CA ASP A 101 -4.43 7.45 11.83
C ASP A 101 -4.04 6.13 11.13
N ARG A 102 -3.90 6.16 9.80
CA ARG A 102 -3.52 4.99 8.98
C ARG A 102 -2.01 4.80 8.89
N ASP A 103 -1.28 5.88 8.66
CA ASP A 103 0.10 5.84 8.14
C ASP A 103 1.16 6.05 9.22
N LEU A 104 0.85 6.81 10.28
CA LEU A 104 1.82 7.14 11.33
C LEU A 104 2.19 5.89 12.14
N ASN A 105 3.49 5.71 12.43
CA ASN A 105 4.03 4.55 13.16
C ASN A 105 3.77 3.18 12.49
N ASN A 106 3.39 3.17 11.21
CA ASN A 106 3.10 1.94 10.47
C ASN A 106 3.77 1.95 9.09
N ARG A 107 3.05 2.43 8.07
CA ARG A 107 3.54 2.42 6.69
C ARG A 107 4.60 3.50 6.44
N CYS A 108 4.50 4.62 7.17
CA CYS A 108 5.22 5.85 6.90
C CYS A 108 5.83 6.49 8.15
N ASP A 109 6.96 5.94 8.61
CA ASP A 109 7.74 6.58 9.68
C ASP A 109 8.48 7.82 9.12
N GLU A 110 9.39 7.60 8.17
CA GLU A 110 10.20 8.68 7.58
C GLU A 110 9.85 8.93 6.11
N LEU A 111 9.44 7.88 5.39
CA LEU A 111 9.12 7.94 3.97
C LEU A 111 7.80 7.22 3.67
N CYS A 112 6.80 7.98 3.28
CA CYS A 112 5.63 7.49 2.55
C CYS A 112 5.95 7.40 1.06
N LEU A 113 6.39 6.24 0.59
CA LEU A 113 6.56 6.01 -0.84
C LEU A 113 5.23 5.61 -1.49
N TRP A 114 4.86 6.30 -2.56
CA TRP A 114 3.72 6.00 -3.41
C TRP A 114 4.19 5.78 -4.84
N LYS A 115 3.76 4.67 -5.43
CA LYS A 115 4.02 4.32 -6.83
C LYS A 115 2.73 4.50 -7.61
N VAL A 116 2.75 5.38 -8.61
CA VAL A 116 1.67 5.51 -9.59
C VAL A 116 1.94 4.51 -10.69
N ARG A 117 1.05 3.55 -10.84
CA ARG A 117 1.12 2.44 -11.79
C ARG A 117 -0.07 2.52 -12.73
N LEU A 118 -0.03 1.66 -13.73
CA LEU A 118 -1.09 1.52 -14.72
C LEU A 118 -2.42 1.03 -14.12
N ASP A 119 -2.35 0.26 -13.04
CA ASP A 119 -3.50 -0.31 -12.33
C ASP A 119 -4.03 0.58 -11.20
N GLY A 120 -3.33 1.68 -10.89
CA GLY A 120 -3.73 2.61 -9.84
C GLY A 120 -2.54 3.15 -9.06
N VAL A 121 -2.80 3.60 -7.83
CA VAL A 121 -1.78 4.19 -6.96
C VAL A 121 -1.55 3.28 -5.75
N SER A 122 -0.31 2.85 -5.54
CA SER A 122 0.06 1.90 -4.49
C SER A 122 0.93 2.55 -3.43
N GLY A 123 0.51 2.46 -2.16
CA GLY A 123 1.29 2.91 -1.01
C GLY A 123 2.21 1.81 -0.51
N MET A 124 3.52 2.05 -0.54
CA MET A 124 4.52 1.06 -0.12
C MET A 124 4.74 1.16 1.39
N SER A 125 4.85 0.01 2.07
CA SER A 125 5.26 -0.04 3.47
C SER A 125 6.78 0.01 3.61
N GLN A 126 7.28 0.89 4.48
CA GLN A 126 8.67 0.80 4.90
C GLN A 126 8.84 -0.47 5.75
N LYS A 127 9.48 -1.50 5.19
CA LYS A 127 9.99 -2.62 6.00
C LYS A 127 11.23 -2.15 6.77
N TYR A 128 11.04 -1.41 7.84
CA TYR A 128 12.06 -1.25 8.87
C TYR A 128 11.52 -1.81 10.19
N ALA A 129 12.29 -2.72 10.80
CA ALA A 129 12.16 -2.92 12.24
C ALA A 129 12.56 -1.59 12.87
N SER A 130 11.57 -0.87 13.40
CA SER A 130 11.80 0.44 14.03
C SER A 130 13.00 0.31 14.99
N PRO A 131 14.00 1.22 14.94
CA PRO A 131 15.11 1.20 15.89
C PRO A 131 14.62 1.40 17.33
N ILE A 132 13.43 1.99 17.52
CA ILE A 132 12.75 2.04 18.81
C ILE A 132 12.35 0.62 19.25
N ILE A 133 11.80 -0.22 18.37
CA ILE A 133 11.50 -1.63 18.66
C ILE A 133 12.80 -2.41 18.98
N LEU A 134 13.91 -2.19 18.27
CA LEU A 134 15.21 -2.79 18.61
C LEU A 134 15.71 -2.38 19.99
N VAL A 135 15.56 -1.11 20.36
CA VAL A 135 15.93 -0.59 21.68
C VAL A 135 14.99 -1.13 22.76
N PHE A 136 13.68 -1.19 22.53
CA PHE A 136 12.70 -1.80 23.45
C PHE A 136 12.93 -3.32 23.62
N LEU A 137 13.32 -4.04 22.57
CA LEU A 137 13.68 -5.46 22.64
C LEU A 137 14.96 -5.70 23.43
N LEU A 138 15.93 -4.80 23.33
CA LEU A 138 17.14 -4.83 24.15
C LEU A 138 16.85 -4.44 25.62
N MET A 139 15.88 -3.56 25.89
CA MET A 139 15.46 -3.20 27.25
C MET A 139 14.55 -4.25 27.92
N LEU A 140 13.86 -5.10 27.14
CA LEU A 140 12.94 -6.12 27.65
C LEU A 140 13.57 -7.52 27.82
N TRP A 141 14.86 -7.70 27.50
CA TRP A 141 15.55 -8.98 27.75
C TRP A 141 15.64 -9.35 29.24
N ASN A 142 15.32 -8.43 30.16
CA ASN A 142 15.31 -8.69 31.60
C ASN A 142 13.92 -8.89 32.21
N GLN A 143 12.84 -8.88 31.41
CA GLN A 143 11.49 -9.20 31.90
C GLN A 143 10.78 -10.07 30.89
N GLY A 144 10.87 -11.38 31.09
CA GLY A 144 10.22 -12.38 30.25
C GLY A 144 8.73 -12.14 30.09
N THR A 145 8.35 -11.50 29.00
CA THR A 145 6.98 -11.45 28.49
C THR A 145 7.01 -11.56 26.97
N ILE A 146 6.23 -12.51 26.51
CA ILE A 146 6.00 -12.95 25.14
C ILE A 146 5.33 -11.83 24.32
N PHE A 147 5.82 -11.64 23.10
CA PHE A 147 5.45 -10.62 22.12
C PHE A 147 3.93 -10.50 21.89
N ALA A 148 3.42 -9.26 21.96
CA ALA A 148 2.19 -8.89 21.27
C ALA A 148 2.56 -8.23 19.93
N ASP A 149 2.75 -9.07 18.91
CA ASP A 149 2.56 -8.68 17.51
C ASP A 149 1.06 -8.46 17.27
N ALA A 150 0.53 -7.35 17.80
CA ALA A 150 -0.92 -7.10 17.88
C ALA A 150 -1.34 -5.74 17.30
N GLN A 151 -0.53 -5.13 16.43
CA GLN A 151 -0.92 -3.91 15.70
C GLN A 151 -0.86 -4.03 14.18
N ARG A 152 -0.41 -5.16 13.61
CA ARG A 152 -0.63 -5.44 12.19
C ARG A 152 -1.98 -6.12 12.05
N GLY A 153 -2.91 -5.47 11.35
CA GLY A 153 -4.02 -6.20 10.73
C GLY A 153 -3.47 -7.38 9.91
N PRO A 154 -4.30 -8.38 9.58
CA PRO A 154 -3.83 -9.53 8.81
C PRO A 154 -3.05 -9.04 7.59
N LEU A 155 -1.84 -9.57 7.39
CA LEU A 155 -1.09 -9.30 6.16
C LEU A 155 -1.98 -9.75 5.00
N VAL A 156 -2.23 -8.87 4.05
CA VAL A 156 -3.00 -9.17 2.83
C VAL A 156 -2.09 -8.87 1.65
N THR A 157 -1.91 -9.87 0.79
CA THR A 157 -1.26 -9.71 -0.49
C THR A 157 -2.34 -9.55 -1.57
N SER A 158 -2.37 -8.37 -2.18
CA SER A 158 -3.25 -8.07 -3.30
C SER A 158 -2.62 -8.54 -4.60
N VAL A 159 -3.28 -9.43 -5.32
CA VAL A 159 -2.92 -9.82 -6.68
C VAL A 159 -3.77 -9.02 -7.65
N ARG A 160 -3.15 -8.39 -8.65
CA ARG A 160 -3.85 -7.60 -9.67
C ARG A 160 -3.39 -7.99 -11.07
N VAL A 161 -4.33 -8.15 -11.99
CA VAL A 161 -4.07 -8.43 -13.41
C VAL A 161 -4.69 -7.35 -14.27
N ILE A 162 -3.87 -6.71 -15.09
CA ILE A 162 -4.30 -5.63 -15.98
C ILE A 162 -4.05 -5.96 -17.46
N PRO A 163 -4.88 -5.42 -18.37
CA PRO A 163 -4.53 -5.37 -19.79
C PRO A 163 -3.44 -4.31 -20.03
N ILE A 164 -2.55 -4.49 -21.02
CA ILE A 164 -1.73 -3.36 -21.49
C ILE A 164 -2.64 -2.32 -22.19
N TYR A 165 -2.25 -1.05 -22.10
CA TYR A 165 -2.81 0.05 -22.90
C TYR A 165 -2.86 -0.28 -24.39
N GLY A 166 -4.03 -0.03 -25.00
CA GLY A 166 -4.24 -0.17 -26.44
C GLY A 166 -4.98 -1.43 -26.88
N ALA A 167 -5.16 -2.42 -26.00
CA ALA A 167 -6.02 -3.57 -26.28
C ALA A 167 -7.50 -3.14 -26.19
N ASP A 168 -8.14 -2.89 -27.33
CA ASP A 168 -9.61 -2.71 -27.41
C ASP A 168 -10.35 -4.06 -27.24
N VAL A 169 -9.61 -5.17 -27.25
CA VAL A 169 -10.11 -6.52 -27.03
C VAL A 169 -9.72 -6.99 -25.64
N GLY A 170 -10.72 -7.25 -24.79
CA GLY A 170 -10.54 -7.79 -23.45
C GLY A 170 -10.05 -9.24 -23.43
N PHE A 171 -9.60 -9.69 -22.26
CA PHE A 171 -9.22 -11.09 -22.01
C PHE A 171 -10.16 -11.71 -21.00
N ASN A 172 -10.39 -13.03 -21.10
CA ASN A 172 -11.05 -13.79 -20.05
C ASN A 172 -10.00 -14.36 -19.10
N ILE A 173 -10.27 -14.30 -17.80
CA ILE A 173 -9.46 -14.95 -16.78
C ILE A 173 -10.35 -15.83 -15.91
N HIS A 174 -9.89 -17.05 -15.67
CA HIS A 174 -10.50 -17.98 -14.73
C HIS A 174 -9.45 -18.43 -13.73
N CYS A 175 -9.80 -18.45 -12.45
CA CYS A 175 -8.85 -18.77 -11.38
C CYS A 175 -9.44 -19.75 -10.37
N LYS A 176 -8.57 -20.61 -9.84
CA LYS A 176 -8.93 -21.60 -8.82
C LYS A 176 -7.81 -21.74 -7.79
N SER A 177 -8.18 -21.83 -6.52
CA SER A 177 -7.23 -22.12 -5.45
C SER A 177 -6.84 -23.60 -5.45
N SER A 178 -5.68 -23.93 -4.88
CA SER A 178 -5.26 -25.32 -4.62
C SER A 178 -6.22 -26.07 -3.70
N SER A 179 -6.92 -25.36 -2.81
CA SER A 179 -7.97 -25.93 -1.95
C SER A 179 -9.27 -26.23 -2.70
N GLY A 180 -9.35 -25.91 -3.99
CA GLY A 180 -10.49 -26.21 -4.85
C GLY A 180 -11.53 -25.11 -4.94
N VAL A 181 -11.32 -23.94 -4.32
CA VAL A 181 -12.20 -22.79 -4.42
C VAL A 181 -12.07 -22.20 -5.82
N ASP A 182 -13.17 -22.26 -6.57
CA ASP A 182 -13.30 -21.68 -7.89
C ASP A 182 -13.69 -20.21 -7.78
N LEU A 183 -12.93 -19.32 -8.40
CA LEU A 183 -13.17 -17.88 -8.41
C LEU A 183 -13.99 -17.42 -9.62
N GLY A 184 -14.30 -18.34 -10.55
CA GLY A 184 -15.11 -18.10 -11.72
C GLY A 184 -14.37 -17.45 -12.89
N ASP A 185 -15.12 -17.22 -13.96
CA ASP A 185 -14.68 -16.59 -15.21
C ASP A 185 -15.00 -15.10 -15.23
N HIS A 186 -14.00 -14.28 -15.56
CA HIS A 186 -14.12 -12.82 -15.58
C HIS A 186 -13.60 -12.25 -16.91
N LEU A 187 -14.40 -11.44 -17.57
CA LEU A 187 -13.99 -10.69 -18.76
C LEU A 187 -13.42 -9.33 -18.35
N ILE A 188 -12.13 -9.12 -18.62
CA ILE A 188 -11.43 -7.87 -18.32
C ILE A 188 -11.24 -7.08 -19.61
N VAL A 189 -11.89 -5.92 -19.67
CA VAL A 189 -11.81 -4.99 -20.80
C VAL A 189 -10.93 -3.78 -20.47
N LYS A 190 -10.74 -2.89 -21.43
CA LYS A 190 -9.94 -1.67 -21.30
C LYS A 190 -10.32 -0.85 -20.06
N GLY A 191 -9.34 -0.62 -19.18
CA GLY A 191 -9.53 0.11 -17.92
C GLY A 191 -10.06 -0.73 -16.75
N GLY A 192 -10.37 -2.00 -16.98
CA GLY A 192 -10.69 -2.97 -15.94
C GLY A 192 -9.44 -3.63 -15.38
N THR A 193 -9.57 -4.16 -14.16
CA THR A 193 -8.54 -4.89 -13.44
C THR A 193 -9.18 -6.11 -12.80
N TYR A 194 -8.57 -7.28 -12.97
CA TYR A 194 -8.91 -8.45 -12.16
C TYR A 194 -8.12 -8.42 -10.86
N GLY A 195 -8.72 -8.80 -9.74
CA GLY A 195 -8.07 -8.77 -8.44
C GLY A 195 -8.48 -9.90 -7.51
N ILE A 196 -7.52 -10.40 -6.74
CA ILE A 196 -7.73 -11.32 -5.62
C ILE A 196 -6.96 -10.76 -4.43
N ASP A 197 -7.57 -10.74 -3.26
CA ASP A 197 -6.87 -10.41 -2.01
C ASP A 197 -6.66 -11.70 -1.23
N ILE A 198 -5.40 -11.99 -0.92
CA ILE A 198 -4.95 -13.24 -0.31
C ILE A 198 -4.45 -12.94 1.08
N THR A 199 -4.99 -13.62 2.08
CA THR A 199 -4.41 -13.65 3.42
C THR A 199 -3.39 -14.78 3.48
N PRO A 200 -2.08 -14.48 3.56
CA PRO A 200 -1.04 -15.49 3.72
C PRO A 200 -1.31 -16.30 4.97
N SER A 201 -1.12 -17.61 4.89
CA SER A 201 -1.43 -18.52 5.98
C SER A 201 -0.17 -19.24 6.43
N GLN A 202 0.47 -19.98 5.54
CA GLN A 202 1.72 -20.71 5.76
C GLN A 202 2.44 -20.96 4.41
N PRO A 203 3.78 -20.99 4.40
CA PRO A 203 4.57 -21.41 3.23
C PRO A 203 4.03 -22.70 2.61
N GLY A 204 3.89 -22.70 1.28
CA GLY A 204 3.51 -23.86 0.46
C GLY A 204 2.04 -24.24 0.43
N LYS A 205 1.17 -23.61 1.26
CA LYS A 205 -0.25 -24.01 1.35
C LYS A 205 -1.16 -23.27 0.38
N THR A 206 -0.88 -22.01 0.12
CA THR A 206 -1.74 -21.16 -0.71
C THR A 206 -1.19 -21.08 -2.13
N ILE A 207 -1.91 -21.67 -3.07
CA ILE A 207 -1.60 -21.59 -4.50
C ILE A 207 -2.87 -21.22 -5.26
N TYR A 208 -2.74 -20.31 -6.22
CA TYR A 208 -3.79 -19.98 -7.17
C TYR A 208 -3.31 -20.28 -8.58
N LEU A 209 -4.05 -21.13 -9.29
CA LEU A 209 -3.85 -21.45 -10.69
C LEU A 209 -4.89 -20.68 -11.50
N CYS A 210 -4.44 -19.95 -12.51
CA CYS A 210 -5.32 -19.24 -13.41
C CYS A 210 -5.08 -19.66 -14.86
N SER A 211 -6.11 -19.51 -15.67
CA SER A 211 -6.03 -19.53 -17.12
C SER A 211 -6.47 -18.17 -17.66
N VAL A 212 -5.74 -17.66 -18.65
CA VAL A 212 -6.11 -16.46 -19.39
C VAL A 212 -6.33 -16.85 -20.84
N GLN A 213 -7.41 -16.33 -21.43
CA GLN A 213 -7.74 -16.48 -22.83
C GLN A 213 -7.82 -15.10 -23.48
N TRP A 214 -7.04 -14.88 -24.53
CA TRP A 214 -6.98 -13.62 -25.26
C TRP A 214 -6.82 -13.87 -26.75
N GLN A 215 -7.73 -13.33 -27.57
CA GLN A 215 -7.73 -13.46 -29.03
C GLN A 215 -7.61 -14.92 -29.53
N GLY A 216 -8.30 -15.86 -28.87
CA GLY A 216 -8.26 -17.28 -29.24
C GLY A 216 -7.01 -18.03 -28.80
N ARG A 217 -6.06 -17.36 -28.14
CA ARG A 217 -4.90 -17.97 -27.48
C ARG A 217 -5.17 -18.15 -26.00
N GLY A 218 -4.57 -19.17 -25.40
CA GLY A 218 -4.69 -19.46 -23.97
C GLY A 218 -3.34 -19.58 -23.30
N VAL A 219 -3.28 -19.37 -21.99
CA VAL A 219 -2.17 -19.86 -21.15
C VAL A 219 -2.66 -20.12 -19.73
N ALA A 220 -2.19 -21.21 -19.13
CA ALA A 220 -2.40 -21.49 -17.71
C ALA A 220 -1.11 -21.22 -16.93
N PHE A 221 -1.22 -20.60 -15.77
CA PHE A 221 -0.08 -20.19 -14.97
C PHE A 221 -0.44 -20.05 -13.49
N VAL A 222 0.57 -20.16 -12.64
CA VAL A 222 0.42 -19.94 -11.19
C VAL A 222 0.51 -18.45 -10.91
N ILE A 223 -0.64 -17.81 -10.74
CA ILE A 223 -0.73 -16.37 -10.46
C ILE A 223 -0.19 -16.02 -9.07
N TYR A 224 -0.34 -16.93 -8.11
CA TYR A 224 0.18 -16.78 -6.77
C TYR A 224 0.62 -18.12 -6.19
N SER A 225 1.78 -18.14 -5.57
CA SER A 225 2.29 -19.24 -4.75
C SER A 225 2.91 -18.64 -3.50
N GLU A 226 2.46 -19.10 -2.33
CA GLU A 226 2.99 -18.59 -1.06
C GLU A 226 4.53 -18.69 -0.99
N ASP A 227 5.12 -19.81 -1.43
CA ASP A 227 6.57 -20.03 -1.37
C ASP A 227 7.36 -19.07 -2.27
N ARG A 228 6.79 -18.75 -3.45
CA ARG A 228 7.44 -17.85 -4.41
C ARG A 228 7.25 -16.39 -3.99
N ASP A 229 6.04 -16.05 -3.54
CA ASP A 229 5.56 -14.68 -3.51
C ASP A 229 5.62 -14.04 -2.13
N TYR A 230 5.15 -14.76 -1.11
CA TYR A 230 5.04 -14.25 0.25
C TYR A 230 6.43 -13.95 0.82
N ASN A 231 6.56 -12.74 1.39
CA ASN A 231 7.78 -12.25 2.00
C ASN A 231 9.03 -12.17 1.08
N ASN A 232 8.89 -12.41 -0.23
CA ASN A 232 10.01 -12.56 -1.16
C ASN A 232 9.85 -11.72 -2.45
N ARG A 233 8.76 -11.93 -3.19
CA ARG A 233 8.55 -11.31 -4.53
C ARG A 233 7.55 -10.16 -4.49
N CYS A 234 6.42 -10.35 -3.79
CA CYS A 234 5.35 -9.38 -3.72
C CYS A 234 4.58 -9.48 -2.39
N ASN A 235 4.98 -8.65 -1.43
CA ASN A 235 4.50 -8.69 -0.05
C ASN A 235 3.10 -8.08 0.08
N ASN A 236 2.90 -6.91 -0.54
CA ASN A 236 1.60 -6.22 -0.48
C ASN A 236 0.88 -6.29 -1.84
N LEU A 237 1.62 -6.20 -2.95
CA LEU A 237 1.03 -6.20 -4.30
C LEU A 237 1.81 -7.05 -5.30
N CYS A 238 1.15 -8.08 -5.85
CA CYS A 238 1.62 -8.87 -6.99
C CYS A 238 0.94 -8.37 -8.27
N LEU A 239 1.69 -7.65 -9.11
CA LEU A 239 1.17 -7.11 -10.37
C LEU A 239 1.45 -8.05 -11.55
N TRP A 240 0.42 -8.28 -12.35
CA TRP A 240 0.48 -9.07 -13.57
C TRP A 240 -0.09 -8.27 -14.74
N ALA A 241 0.46 -8.50 -15.94
CA ALA A 241 -0.01 -7.87 -17.17
C ALA A 241 -0.25 -8.91 -18.27
N VAL A 242 -1.36 -8.74 -18.99
CA VAL A 242 -1.67 -9.52 -20.19
C VAL A 242 -1.15 -8.77 -21.42
N ARG A 243 -0.24 -9.40 -22.16
CA ARG A 243 0.52 -8.81 -23.26
C ARG A 243 0.36 -9.57 -24.57
N GLU A 244 0.84 -8.98 -25.68
CA GLU A 244 0.84 -9.65 -26.99
C GLU A 244 1.67 -10.95 -27.01
N ASP A 245 2.71 -11.02 -26.17
CA ASP A 245 3.67 -12.13 -26.08
C ASP A 245 3.40 -13.07 -24.90
N GLY A 246 2.37 -12.83 -24.09
CA GLY A 246 1.97 -13.73 -23.01
C GLY A 246 1.46 -13.00 -21.78
N VAL A 247 1.40 -13.73 -20.67
CA VAL A 247 1.13 -13.17 -19.36
C VAL A 247 2.45 -12.98 -18.63
N VAL A 248 2.68 -11.79 -18.08
CA VAL A 248 3.91 -11.47 -17.34
C VAL A 248 3.60 -11.05 -15.91
N GLY A 249 4.47 -11.44 -15.00
CA GLY A 249 4.41 -11.05 -13.59
C GLY A 249 5.57 -10.12 -13.26
N GLN A 250 5.28 -9.10 -12.46
CA GLN A 250 6.25 -8.13 -11.97
C GLN A 250 6.49 -8.31 -10.47
N ARG A 251 7.74 -8.17 -10.06
CA ARG A 251 8.14 -8.04 -8.66
C ARG A 251 7.68 -6.72 -8.04
N GLU A 252 7.31 -6.72 -6.77
CA GLU A 252 6.81 -5.51 -6.11
C GLU A 252 7.88 -4.39 -6.01
N ASP A 253 9.14 -4.79 -5.83
CA ASP A 253 10.31 -3.92 -5.78
C ASP A 253 10.87 -3.55 -7.16
N ALA A 254 10.34 -4.16 -8.24
CA ALA A 254 10.73 -3.81 -9.60
C ALA A 254 10.34 -2.36 -9.94
N HIS A 255 11.08 -1.80 -10.89
CA HIS A 255 10.85 -0.45 -11.42
C HIS A 255 10.57 -0.53 -12.93
N GLY A 256 9.53 0.15 -13.41
CA GLY A 256 9.23 0.22 -14.84
C GLY A 256 8.73 -1.10 -15.44
N LEU A 257 9.33 -1.56 -16.56
CA LEU A 257 8.93 -2.78 -17.32
C LEU A 257 9.72 -4.03 -16.94
N ASP A 258 10.27 -4.08 -15.74
CA ASP A 258 11.00 -5.26 -15.29
C ASP A 258 10.02 -6.36 -14.87
N PHE A 259 9.92 -7.40 -15.69
CA PHE A 259 9.08 -8.57 -15.48
C PHE A 259 9.97 -9.80 -15.33
N ASP A 260 9.85 -10.45 -14.18
CA ASP A 260 10.67 -11.60 -13.84
C ASP A 260 9.91 -12.94 -13.95
N LEU A 261 8.61 -12.90 -14.30
CA LEU A 261 7.87 -14.06 -14.77
C LEU A 261 7.27 -13.78 -16.15
N HIS A 262 7.34 -14.78 -17.03
CA HIS A 262 6.75 -14.72 -18.36
C HIS A 262 6.19 -16.09 -18.76
N PHE A 263 4.90 -16.10 -19.09
CA PHE A 263 4.14 -17.26 -19.55
C PHE A 263 3.65 -16.97 -20.96
N PRO A 264 4.34 -17.47 -21.99
CA PRO A 264 3.98 -17.20 -23.38
C PRO A 264 2.65 -17.88 -23.75
N TRP A 265 1.96 -17.30 -24.73
CA TRP A 265 0.72 -17.86 -25.26
C TRP A 265 0.92 -19.26 -25.85
N THR A 266 -0.02 -20.17 -25.57
CA THR A 266 -0.14 -21.44 -26.28
C THR A 266 -1.21 -21.33 -27.37
N GLN A 267 -0.96 -21.99 -28.51
CA GLN A 267 -1.92 -22.13 -29.61
C GLN A 267 -2.94 -23.22 -29.33
#